data_AF-A0A7V5UE96-F1
#
_entry.id   AF-A0A7V5UE96-F1
#
_cell.length_a   1.000
_cell.length_b   1.000
_cell.length_c   1.000
_cell.angle_alpha   90.00
_cell.angle_beta   90.00
_cell.angle_gamma   90.00
#
_symmetry.space_group_name_H-M   'P 1'
#
loop_
_entity.id
_entity.type
_entity.pdbx_description
1 polymer ?
#
loop_
_entity_poly.entity_id
_entity_poly.type
_entity_poly.pdbx_seq_one_letter_code
_entity_poly.pdbx_strand_id
1 'polypeptide(L)'
;AVVQLDFYPQAEGLDDERLFRKVVRHCFNFRRKMLRNSLSRIFDKSVVYSLNSVDMDLRPEQLSVQDFKNLANELNRLTGKEHG
;
A
#
# COMPACT_ATOMS: atom_id res chain seq x y z
N ALA A 1 2.36 12.26 28.31
CA ALA A 1 1.11 12.49 27.54
C ALA A 1 0.17 11.33 27.79
N VAL A 2 -1.12 11.58 28.00
CA VAL A 2 -2.15 10.53 28.07
C VAL A 2 -2.81 10.46 26.70
N VAL A 3 -2.88 9.26 26.12
CA VAL A 3 -3.51 9.01 24.82
C VAL A 3 -4.65 8.03 25.05
N GLN A 4 -5.87 8.41 24.62
CA GLN A 4 -7.01 7.51 24.56
C GLN A 4 -7.06 6.87 23.17
N LEU A 5 -7.25 5.55 23.12
CA LEU A 5 -7.34 4.78 21.89
C LEU A 5 -8.67 4.05 21.87
N ASP A 6 -9.49 4.36 20.87
CA ASP A 6 -10.72 3.63 20.57
C ASP A 6 -10.48 2.77 19.33
N PHE A 7 -10.47 1.46 19.52
CA PHE A 7 -10.18 0.51 18.45
C PHE A 7 -11.44 0.23 17.63
N TYR A 8 -11.32 0.36 16.31
CA TYR A 8 -12.35 -0.07 15.37
C TYR A 8 -12.22 -1.58 15.10
N PRO A 9 -13.35 -2.31 14.93
CA PRO A 9 -13.32 -3.75 14.69
C PRO A 9 -12.71 -4.12 13.33
N GLN A 10 -12.70 -3.19 12.38
CA GLN A 10 -12.17 -3.39 11.04
C GLN A 10 -11.65 -2.06 10.47
N ALA A 11 -10.64 -2.14 9.60
CA ALA A 11 -10.12 -0.98 8.91
C ALA A 11 -11.11 -0.50 7.81
N GLU A 12 -11.77 0.63 8.04
CA GLU A 12 -12.69 1.21 7.06
C GLU A 12 -12.00 1.53 5.73
N GLY A 13 -12.63 1.14 4.62
CA GLY A 13 -12.15 1.41 3.26
C GLY A 13 -10.92 0.61 2.85
N LEU A 14 -10.70 -0.56 3.45
CA LEU A 14 -9.59 -1.45 3.14
C LEU A 14 -10.08 -2.85 2.79
N ASP A 15 -9.70 -3.34 1.61
CA ASP A 15 -10.18 -4.63 1.09
C ASP A 15 -9.40 -5.82 1.66
N ASP A 16 -8.08 -5.65 1.86
CA ASP A 16 -7.19 -6.70 2.39
C ASP A 16 -6.15 -6.10 3.37
N GLU A 17 -6.37 -6.35 4.67
CA GLU A 17 -5.49 -5.90 5.74
C GLU A 17 -4.09 -6.55 5.68
N ARG A 18 -3.98 -7.80 5.22
CA ARG A 18 -2.70 -8.52 5.14
C ARG A 18 -1.84 -7.93 4.03
N LEU A 19 -2.45 -7.70 2.87
CA LEU A 19 -1.78 -7.04 1.74
C LEU A 19 -1.34 -5.63 2.12
N PHE A 20 -2.23 -4.85 2.72
CA PHE A 20 -1.91 -3.51 3.21
C PHE A 20 -0.72 -3.51 4.15
N ARG A 21 -0.74 -4.38 5.18
CA ARG A 21 0.35 -4.47 6.15
C ARG A 21 1.66 -4.88 5.49
N LYS A 22 1.63 -5.79 4.51
CA LYS A 22 2.81 -6.20 3.71
C LYS A 22 3.37 -5.02 2.92
N VAL A 23 2.52 -4.28 2.21
CA VAL A 23 2.88 -3.12 1.39
C VAL A 23 3.48 -2.01 2.27
N VAL A 24 2.78 -1.62 3.35
CA VAL A 24 3.24 -0.58 4.28
C VAL A 24 4.60 -0.97 4.86
N ARG A 25 4.72 -2.17 5.46
CA ARG A 25 5.97 -2.63 6.06
C ARG A 25 7.13 -2.61 5.06
N HIS A 26 6.90 -3.10 3.84
CA HIS A 26 7.93 -3.14 2.82
C HIS A 26 8.33 -1.73 2.35
N CYS A 27 7.36 -0.85 2.10
CA CYS A 27 7.63 0.51 1.65
C CYS A 27 8.40 1.31 2.71
N PHE A 28 8.07 1.18 4.00
CA PHE A 28 8.81 1.85 5.08
C PHE A 28 10.26 1.35 5.25
N ASN A 29 10.54 0.07 4.97
CA ASN A 29 11.92 -0.43 4.92
C ASN A 29 12.76 0.29 3.85
N PHE A 30 12.11 0.76 2.77
CA PHE A 30 12.74 1.51 1.67
C PHE A 30 12.29 2.96 1.61
N ARG A 31 11.96 3.58 2.75
CA ARG A 31 11.33 4.92 2.82
C ARG A 31 12.02 6.06 2.06
N ARG A 32 13.31 5.93 1.74
CA ARG A 32 14.10 6.91 0.96
C ARG A 32 14.15 6.64 -0.55
N LYS A 33 13.54 5.55 -1.02
CA LYS A 33 13.42 5.22 -2.45
C LYS A 33 12.07 5.70 -2.96
N MET A 34 11.96 5.94 -4.27
CA MET A 34 10.67 6.16 -4.91
C MET A 34 9.75 4.96 -4.69
N LEU A 35 8.45 5.20 -4.62
CA LEU A 35 7.41 4.21 -4.35
C LEU A 35 7.50 3.06 -5.37
N ARG A 36 7.63 3.37 -6.68
CA ARG A 36 7.86 2.35 -7.72
C ARG A 36 9.01 1.40 -7.41
N ASN A 37 10.14 1.91 -6.95
CA ASN A 37 11.33 1.11 -6.66
C ASN A 37 11.16 0.26 -5.39
N SER A 38 10.31 0.73 -4.47
CA SER A 38 9.97 -0.01 -3.25
C SER A 38 9.01 -1.17 -3.56
N LEU A 39 8.02 -0.94 -4.43
CA LEU A 39 7.01 -1.92 -4.83
C LEU A 39 7.53 -2.95 -5.83
N SER A 40 8.41 -2.58 -6.77
CA SER A 40 9.02 -3.53 -7.72
C SER A 40 9.91 -4.60 -7.08
N ARG A 41 10.09 -4.56 -5.76
CA ARG A 41 10.77 -5.62 -4.98
C ARG A 41 9.83 -6.74 -4.53
N ILE A 42 8.52 -6.49 -4.53
CA ILE A 42 7.50 -7.44 -4.07
C ILE A 42 6.42 -7.74 -5.12
N PHE A 43 6.32 -6.91 -6.16
CA PHE A 43 5.41 -7.10 -7.28
C PHE A 43 6.16 -6.96 -8.60
N ASP A 44 5.62 -7.60 -9.63
CA ASP A 44 6.13 -7.47 -10.98
C ASP A 44 6.03 -6.03 -11.48
N LYS A 45 6.99 -5.62 -12.30
CA LYS A 45 7.02 -4.27 -12.87
C LYS A 45 5.75 -3.94 -13.64
N SER A 46 5.16 -4.90 -14.35
CA SER A 46 3.89 -4.74 -15.08
C SER A 46 2.75 -4.31 -14.16
N VAL A 47 2.64 -4.91 -12.98
CA VAL A 47 1.66 -4.54 -11.95
C VAL A 47 1.97 -3.15 -11.44
N VAL A 48 3.23 -2.87 -11.07
CA VAL A 48 3.65 -1.58 -10.51
C VAL A 48 3.41 -0.41 -11.47
N TYR A 49 3.65 -0.59 -12.77
CA TYR A 49 3.41 0.44 -13.78
C TYR A 49 1.92 0.57 -14.16
N SER A 50 1.09 -0.41 -13.81
CA SER A 50 -0.37 -0.32 -13.97
C SER A 50 -1.05 0.46 -12.85
N LEU A 51 -0.36 0.71 -11.72
CA LEU A 51 -0.89 1.46 -10.59
C LEU A 51 -1.02 2.94 -10.93
N ASN A 52 -2.20 3.50 -10.67
CA ASN A 52 -2.49 4.92 -10.92
C ASN A 52 -3.17 5.63 -9.74
N SER A 53 -3.51 4.91 -8.66
CA SER A 53 -4.19 5.50 -7.50
C SER A 53 -3.33 6.47 -6.69
N VAL A 54 -2.01 6.41 -6.84
CA VAL A 54 -1.04 7.24 -6.11
C VAL A 54 0.11 7.61 -7.05
N ASP A 55 0.70 8.79 -6.85
CA ASP A 55 1.93 9.18 -7.56
C ASP A 55 3.11 8.26 -7.17
N MET A 56 3.61 7.54 -8.16
CA MET A 56 4.66 6.52 -8.04
C MET A 56 6.07 7.13 -7.89
N ASP A 57 6.20 8.44 -8.08
CA ASP A 57 7.45 9.20 -7.96
C ASP A 57 7.68 9.68 -6.52
N LEU A 58 6.64 9.66 -5.69
CA LEU A 58 6.73 9.97 -4.26
C LEU A 58 7.55 8.94 -3.49
N ARG A 59 8.09 9.35 -2.35
CA ARG A 59 8.70 8.43 -1.38
C ARG A 59 7.62 7.87 -0.44
N PRO A 60 7.76 6.63 0.07
CA PRO A 60 6.83 6.05 1.03
C PRO A 60 6.51 6.93 2.26
N GLU A 61 7.48 7.71 2.74
CA GLU A 61 7.29 8.62 3.87
C GLU A 61 6.45 9.87 3.56
N GLN A 62 6.17 10.13 2.27
CA GLN A 62 5.32 11.23 1.81
C GLN A 62 3.86 10.80 1.60
N LEU A 63 3.57 9.50 1.63
CA LEU A 63 2.22 8.96 1.44
C LEU A 63 1.40 9.09 2.72
N SER A 64 0.14 9.50 2.57
CA SER A 64 -0.85 9.45 3.63
C SER A 64 -1.35 8.03 3.88
N VAL A 65 -2.05 7.82 5.00
CA VAL A 65 -2.71 6.53 5.27
C VAL A 65 -3.73 6.20 4.18
N GLN A 66 -4.44 7.21 3.66
CA GLN A 66 -5.43 7.01 2.60
C GLN A 66 -4.76 6.59 1.29
N ASP A 67 -3.59 7.13 0.96
CA ASP A 67 -2.83 6.73 -0.22
C ASP A 67 -2.43 5.25 -0.14
N PHE A 68 -1.95 4.80 1.03
CA PHE A 68 -1.65 3.39 1.24
C PHE A 68 -2.89 2.49 1.13
N LYS A 69 -4.06 2.95 1.59
CA LYS A 69 -5.31 2.19 1.44
C LYS A 69 -5.69 2.07 -0.03
N ASN A 70 -5.69 3.18 -0.77
CA ASN A 70 -6.01 3.22 -2.19
C ASN A 70 -5.06 2.31 -3.00
N LEU A 71 -3.77 2.40 -2.72
CA LEU A 71 -2.71 1.58 -3.31
C LEU A 71 -2.92 0.09 -3.03
N ALA A 72 -3.19 -0.29 -1.79
CA ALA A 72 -3.41 -1.68 -1.40
C ALA A 72 -4.68 -2.26 -2.05
N ASN A 73 -5.77 -1.48 -2.11
CA ASN A 73 -7.01 -1.90 -2.76
C ASN A 73 -6.83 -2.05 -4.28
N GLU A 74 -6.09 -1.15 -4.93
CA GLU A 74 -5.75 -1.27 -6.35
C GLU A 74 -4.89 -2.50 -6.62
N LEU A 75 -3.85 -2.73 -5.81
CA LEU A 75 -3.05 -3.94 -5.89
C LEU A 75 -3.90 -5.20 -5.72
N ASN A 76 -4.81 -5.22 -4.75
CA ASN A 76 -5.70 -6.35 -4.53
C ASN A 76 -6.55 -6.67 -5.77
N ARG A 77 -7.07 -5.64 -6.45
CA ARG A 77 -7.83 -5.81 -7.71
C ARG A 77 -6.97 -6.32 -8.87
N LEU A 78 -5.71 -5.94 -8.94
CA LEU A 78 -4.78 -6.36 -9.99
C LEU A 78 -4.25 -7.78 -9.75
N THR A 79 -3.93 -8.14 -8.51
CA THR A 79 -3.39 -9.47 -8.16
C THR A 79 -4.47 -10.51 -7.90
N GLY A 80 -5.66 -10.07 -7.47
CA GLY A 80 -6.81 -10.94 -7.20
C GLY A 80 -7.48 -11.51 -8.46
N LYS A 81 -7.09 -11.09 -9.66
CA LYS A 81 -7.57 -11.67 -10.93
C LYS A 81 -6.95 -13.03 -11.29
N GLU A 82 -5.99 -13.52 -10.52
CA GLU A 82 -5.25 -14.77 -10.81
C GLU A 82 -5.85 -16.03 -10.13
N HIS A 83 -6.95 -15.91 -9.36
CA HIS A 83 -7.62 -17.03 -8.70
C HIS A 83 -9.13 -17.05 -8.95
N GLY A 84 -9.53 -17.07 -10.22
CA GLY A 84 -10.87 -17.42 -10.68
C GLY A 84 -10.79 -18.53 -11.71
#